data_AF-A0A975C6B1-F1
#
_entry.id   AF-A0A975C6B1-F1
#
_cell.length_a   1.000
_cell.length_b   1.000
_cell.length_c   1.000
_cell.angle_alpha   90.00
_cell.angle_beta   90.00
_cell.angle_gamma   90.00
#
_symmetry.space_group_name_H-M   'P 1'
#
loop_
_entity.id
_entity.type
_entity.pdbx_description
1 polymer ?
#
loop_
_entity_poly.entity_id
_entity_poly.type
_entity_poly.pdbx_seq_one_letter_code
_entity_poly.pdbx_strand_id
1 'polypeptide(L)' 'MVYQYMVPVYALLVKAGTREIDSLPKQYQVPVGEYLTAEVEKDYTY' A
#
# COMPACT_ATOMS: atom_id res chain seq x y z
N MET A 1 -10.79 11.13 -5.79
CA MET A 1 -10.07 10.64 -7.00
C MET A 1 -8.79 9.97 -6.54
N VAL A 2 -8.59 8.70 -6.91
CA VAL A 2 -7.39 7.94 -6.58
C VAL A 2 -6.36 8.17 -7.67
N TYR A 3 -5.17 8.61 -7.29
CA TYR A 3 -4.02 8.70 -8.19
C TYR A 3 -3.26 7.38 -8.10
N GLN A 4 -3.29 6.57 -9.16
CA GLN A 4 -2.69 5.23 -9.12
C GLN A 4 -1.19 5.25 -8.77
N TYR A 5 -0.45 6.28 -9.18
CA TYR A 5 0.97 6.43 -8.82
C TYR A 5 1.21 6.62 -7.31
N MET A 6 0.20 7.05 -6.54
CA MET A 6 0.32 7.22 -5.08
C MET A 6 0.20 5.92 -4.31
N VAL A 7 -0.39 4.87 -4.90
CA VAL A 7 -0.56 3.56 -4.25
C VAL A 7 0.79 2.96 -3.82
N PRO A 8 1.79 2.81 -4.71
CA PRO A 8 3.11 2.29 -4.32
C PRO A 8 3.86 3.23 -3.36
N VAL A 9 3.65 4.55 -3.46
CA VAL A 9 4.28 5.52 -2.54
C VAL A 9 3.75 5.34 -1.13
N TYR A 10 2.43 5.26 -0.96
CA TYR A 10 1.84 5.00 0.35
C TYR A 10 2.19 3.61 0.89
N ALA A 11 2.23 2.59 0.03
CA ALA A 11 2.69 1.26 0.41
C ALA A 11 4.13 1.29 0.97
N LEU A 12 5.04 2.02 0.33
CA LEU A 12 6.40 2.23 0.83
C LEU A 12 6.42 2.91 2.20
N LEU A 13 5.64 3.98 2.38
CA LEU A 13 5.57 4.71 3.66
C LEU A 13 5.01 3.84 4.78
N VAL A 14 4.03 2.98 4.48
CA VAL A 14 3.48 2.01 5.43
C VAL A 14 4.51 0.94 5.78
N LYS A 15 5.19 0.35 4.79
CA LYS A 15 6.29 -0.62 5.03
C LYS A 15 7.41 -0.04 5.88
N ALA A 16 7.73 1.24 5.69
CA ALA A 16 8.73 1.95 6.48
C ALA A 16 8.26 2.31 7.90
N GLY A 17 7.01 2.02 8.28
CA GLY A 17 6.44 2.36 9.59
C GLY A 17 6.19 3.86 9.78
N THR A 18 6.35 4.68 8.74
CA THR A 18 6.17 6.14 8.81
C THR A 18 4.71 6.56 8.74
N ARG A 19 3.84 5.67 8.26
CA ARG A 19 2.38 5.82 8.26
C ARG A 19 1.72 4.48 8.57
N GLU A 20 0.56 4.53 9.20
CA GLU A 20 -0.33 3.38 9.34
C GLU A 20 -1.35 3.37 8.19
N ILE A 21 -1.81 2.19 7.77
CA ILE A 21 -2.82 2.07 6.69
C ILE A 21 -4.05 2.90 7.00
N ASP A 22 -4.54 2.86 8.24
CA ASP A 22 -5.75 3.55 8.64
C ASP A 22 -5.59 5.09 8.69
N SER A 23 -4.34 5.57 8.73
CA SER A 23 -4.01 7.01 8.66
C SER A 23 -4.02 7.56 7.23
N LEU A 24 -4.08 6.70 6.21
CA LEU A 24 -4.15 7.12 4.82
C LEU A 24 -5.54 7.70 4.51
N PRO A 25 -5.65 8.60 3.51
CA PRO A 25 -6.96 9.03 3.04
C PRO A 25 -7.79 7.80 2.63
N LYS A 26 -9.07 7.74 3.02
CA LYS A 26 -9.96 6.56 2.83
C LYS A 26 -9.86 5.91 1.46
N GLN A 27 -9.78 6.71 0.41
CA GLN A 27 -9.69 6.25 -0.98
C GLN A 27 -8.41 5.45 -1.31
N TYR A 28 -7.38 5.50 -0.47
CA TYR A 28 -6.12 4.76 -0.63
C TYR A 28 -5.97 3.57 0.31
N GLN A 29 -6.78 3.45 1.37
CA GLN A 29 -6.61 2.38 2.37
C GLN A 29 -6.75 0.99 1.74
N VAL A 30 -7.84 0.76 0.99
CA VAL A 30 -8.08 -0.51 0.29
C VAL A 30 -7.04 -0.76 -0.81
N PRO A 31 -6.81 0.16 -1.78
CA PRO A 31 -5.82 -0.07 -2.84
C PRO A 31 -4.40 -0.33 -2.34
N VAL A 32 -3.97 0.34 -1.26
CA VAL A 32 -2.64 0.14 -0.66
C VAL A 32 -2.58 -1.22 0.05
N GLY A 33 -3.64 -1.61 0.76
CA GLY A 33 -3.74 -2.94 1.35
C GLY A 33 -3.64 -4.06 0.30
N GLU A 34 -4.39 -3.95 -0.80
CA GLU A 34 -4.33 -4.92 -1.91
C GLU A 34 -2.93 -4.98 -2.55
N TYR A 35 -2.31 -3.81 -2.77
CA TYR A 35 -0.95 -3.74 -3.33
C TYR A 35 0.07 -4.42 -2.43
N LEU A 36 0.01 -4.20 -1.11
CA LEU A 36 0.89 -4.82 -0.13
C LEU A 36 0.71 -6.35 -0.09
N THR A 37 -0.52 -6.85 -0.10
CA THR A 37 -0.79 -8.30 -0.17
C THR A 37 -0.21 -8.91 -1.44
N ALA A 38 -0.41 -8.27 -2.59
CA ALA A 38 0.13 -8.75 -3.87
C ALA A 38 1.68 -8.69 -3.92
N GLU A 39 2.31 -7.71 -3.27
CA GLU A 39 3.77 -7.66 -3.12
C GLU A 39 4.30 -8.82 -2.27
N VAL A 40 3.61 -9.15 -1.18
CA VAL A 40 3.95 -10.28 -0.30
C VAL A 40 3.86 -11.58 -1.09
N GLU A 41 2.76 -11.85 -1.79
CA GLU A 41 2.60 -13.06 -2.60
C GLU A 41 3.71 -13.23 -3.66
N LYS A 42 4.14 -12.14 -4.30
CA LYS A 42 5.27 -12.19 -5.25
C LYS A 42 6.58 -12.60 -4.58
N ASP A 43 6.84 -12.14 -3.36
CA ASP A 43 8.04 -12.46 -2.60
C ASP A 43 8.12 -13.95 -2.22
N TYR A 44 6.97 -14.57 -1.94
CA TYR A 44 6.88 -16.00 -1.57
C TYR A 44 6.86 -16.99 -2.75
N THR A 45 6.85 -16.51 -4.01
CA THR A 45 6.73 -17.39 -5.20
C THR A 45 8.07 -17.61 -5.93
N TYR A 46 9.22 -17.35 -5.29
CA TYR A 46 10.57 -17.56 -5.83
C TYR A 46 11.42 -18.53 -5.00
#